data_AF-A0A3S0TR26-F1
#
_entry.id   AF-A0A3S0TR26-F1
#
_cell.length_a   1.000
_cell.length_b   1.000
_cell.length_c   1.000
_cell.angle_alpha   90.00
_cell.angle_beta   90.00
_cell.angle_gamma   90.00
#
_symmetry.space_group_name_H-M   'P 1'
#
loop_
_entity.id
_entity.type
_entity.pdbx_description
1 polymer ?
#
loop_
_entity_poly.entity_id
_entity_poly.type
_entity_poly.pdbx_seq_one_letter_code
_entity_poly.pdbx_strand_id
1 'polypeptide(L)'
;MKTQIEQLVSQLTGNATMFTGFDITMMLRRANPTTNIRHGEVRDIVHQLYTDNAMTGYIRTIQRMDNNQEAFVHHPYGTDAEDYDPNFLAHSTPQSLSAPNLSVVPTQAVANQATVTTPTNSAIGNSLANKPKRARYAIDSVPKDKFGRIRVPASVLRAAGFGPKDTVRVVLDPNIIIVTAGNDAYGYMNGKKYVVDEYNNVRVHLKGKFPANTFKMVPNQSKVYITPV
;
A
#
# COMPACT_ATOMS: atom_id res chain seq x y z
N MET A 1 -30.05 -10.32 -3.02
CA MET A 1 -28.71 -10.08 -3.61
C MET A 1 -28.11 -8.75 -3.17
N LYS A 2 -28.79 -7.60 -3.31
CA LYS A 2 -28.27 -6.28 -2.92
C LYS A 2 -27.67 -6.25 -1.50
N THR A 3 -28.41 -6.74 -0.50
CA THR A 3 -27.96 -6.81 0.91
C THR A 3 -26.70 -7.66 1.11
N GLN A 4 -26.51 -8.73 0.33
CA GLN A 4 -25.32 -9.58 0.43
C GLN A 4 -24.08 -8.91 -0.18
N ILE A 5 -24.26 -8.15 -1.27
CA ILE A 5 -23.19 -7.34 -1.86
C ILE A 5 -22.76 -6.24 -0.87
N GLU A 6 -23.72 -5.55 -0.27
CA GLU A 6 -23.48 -4.51 0.74
C GLU A 6 -22.70 -5.05 1.94
N GLN A 7 -23.13 -6.20 2.48
CA GLN A 7 -22.44 -6.86 3.60
C GLN A 7 -21.00 -7.24 3.23
N LEU A 8 -20.79 -7.81 2.04
CA LEU A 8 -19.47 -8.24 1.58
C LEU A 8 -18.54 -7.05 1.35
N VAL A 9 -19.06 -5.98 0.73
CA VAL A 9 -18.32 -4.74 0.54
C VAL A 9 -17.97 -4.13 1.89
N SER A 10 -18.91 -4.05 2.83
CA SER A 10 -18.66 -3.54 4.19
C SER A 10 -17.60 -4.34 4.93
N GLN A 11 -17.57 -5.66 4.74
CA GLN A 11 -16.56 -6.54 5.34
C GLN A 11 -15.17 -6.30 4.73
N LEU A 12 -15.07 -6.23 3.41
CA LEU A 12 -13.81 -5.94 2.72
C LEU A 12 -13.30 -4.54 3.06
N THR A 13 -14.20 -3.56 3.15
CA THR A 13 -13.83 -2.20 3.54
C THR A 13 -13.34 -2.14 4.98
N GLY A 14 -14.05 -2.78 5.92
CA GLY A 14 -13.65 -2.91 7.32
C GLY A 14 -12.32 -3.62 7.52
N ASN A 15 -11.98 -4.56 6.65
CA ASN A 15 -10.70 -5.28 6.66
C ASN A 15 -9.58 -4.58 5.86
N ALA A 16 -9.78 -3.33 5.42
CA ALA A 16 -8.81 -2.58 4.61
C ALA A 16 -8.32 -3.36 3.35
N THR A 17 -9.17 -4.20 2.77
CA THR A 17 -8.83 -5.08 1.64
C THR A 17 -9.15 -4.41 0.30
N MET A 18 -8.22 -4.47 -0.66
CA MET A 18 -8.48 -4.01 -2.02
C MET A 18 -9.34 -5.01 -2.79
N PHE A 19 -10.26 -4.52 -3.62
CA PHE A 19 -11.12 -5.37 -4.44
C PHE A 19 -11.61 -4.67 -5.70
N THR A 20 -12.05 -5.46 -6.65
CA THR A 20 -12.77 -5.06 -7.85
C THR A 20 -14.21 -5.57 -7.80
N GLY A 21 -15.10 -5.02 -8.63
CA GLY A 21 -16.45 -5.59 -8.78
C GLY A 21 -16.43 -7.04 -9.27
N PHE A 22 -15.37 -7.47 -9.96
CA PHE A 22 -15.20 -8.84 -10.41
C PHE A 22 -14.95 -9.79 -9.23
N ASP A 23 -14.11 -9.41 -8.26
CA ASP A 23 -13.85 -10.22 -7.07
C ASP A 23 -15.12 -10.47 -6.27
N ILE A 24 -15.90 -9.41 -6.03
CA ILE A 24 -17.22 -9.50 -5.37
C ILE A 24 -18.11 -10.50 -6.12
N THR A 25 -18.14 -10.41 -7.45
CA THR A 25 -18.93 -11.33 -8.29
C THR A 25 -18.46 -12.77 -8.11
N MET A 26 -17.15 -13.01 -8.15
CA MET A 26 -16.59 -14.36 -8.01
C MET A 26 -16.83 -14.94 -6.61
N MET A 27 -16.66 -14.14 -5.56
CA MET A 27 -16.93 -14.54 -4.18
C MET A 27 -18.39 -14.93 -3.98
N LEU A 28 -19.33 -14.15 -4.53
CA LEU A 28 -20.76 -14.45 -4.45
C LEU A 28 -21.14 -15.71 -5.22
N ARG A 29 -20.56 -15.92 -6.41
CA ARG A 29 -20.78 -17.14 -7.22
C ARG A 29 -20.24 -18.38 -6.51
N ARG A 30 -19.09 -18.29 -5.85
CA ARG A 30 -18.54 -19.40 -5.04
C ARG A 30 -19.41 -19.71 -3.84
N ALA A 31 -19.91 -18.68 -3.16
CA ALA A 31 -20.82 -18.84 -2.03
C ALA A 31 -22.19 -19.40 -2.45
N ASN A 32 -22.63 -19.15 -3.69
CA ASN A 32 -23.95 -19.55 -4.20
C ASN A 32 -23.82 -20.16 -5.61
N PRO A 33 -23.26 -21.38 -5.74
CA PRO A 33 -22.94 -21.98 -7.04
C PRO A 33 -24.18 -22.26 -7.91
N THR A 34 -25.36 -22.39 -7.30
CA THR A 34 -26.64 -22.61 -7.99
C THR A 34 -27.28 -21.33 -8.51
N THR A 35 -26.77 -20.15 -8.12
CA THR A 35 -27.38 -18.85 -8.45
C THR A 35 -26.63 -18.21 -9.61
N ASN A 36 -27.36 -17.82 -10.66
CA ASN A 36 -26.78 -17.11 -11.80
C ASN A 36 -26.58 -15.62 -11.47
N ILE A 37 -25.48 -15.30 -10.80
CA ILE A 37 -25.14 -13.93 -10.41
C ILE A 37 -24.50 -13.20 -11.59
N ARG A 38 -25.14 -12.13 -12.08
CA ARG A 38 -24.66 -11.33 -13.20
C ARG A 38 -23.63 -10.30 -12.72
N HIS A 39 -22.49 -10.23 -13.42
CA HIS A 39 -21.44 -9.28 -13.08
C HIS A 39 -21.90 -7.81 -13.19
N GLY A 40 -22.73 -7.49 -14.20
CA GLY A 40 -23.25 -6.13 -14.38
C GLY A 40 -24.00 -5.61 -13.16
N GLU A 41 -24.88 -6.43 -12.58
CA GLU A 41 -25.65 -6.07 -11.38
C GLU A 41 -24.73 -5.82 -10.17
N VAL A 42 -23.73 -6.70 -9.96
CA VAL A 42 -22.77 -6.55 -8.87
C VAL A 42 -21.94 -5.27 -9.04
N ARG A 43 -21.43 -5.02 -10.25
CA ARG A 43 -20.63 -3.83 -10.57
C ARG A 43 -21.44 -2.55 -10.31
N ASP A 44 -22.67 -2.50 -10.78
CA ASP A 44 -23.51 -1.31 -10.66
C ASP A 44 -23.84 -1.02 -9.18
N ILE A 45 -24.09 -2.05 -8.37
CA ILE A 45 -24.29 -1.90 -6.92
C ILE A 45 -23.01 -1.44 -6.22
N VAL A 46 -21.84 -2.00 -6.53
CA VAL A 46 -20.56 -1.56 -5.95
C VAL A 46 -20.29 -0.10 -6.30
N HIS A 47 -20.53 0.31 -7.55
CA HIS A 47 -20.38 1.71 -7.98
C HIS A 47 -21.37 2.64 -7.26
N GLN A 48 -22.61 2.19 -7.05
CA GLN A 48 -23.61 2.94 -6.29
C GLN A 48 -23.16 3.13 -4.85
N LEU A 49 -22.68 2.08 -4.18
CA LEU A 49 -22.14 2.16 -2.82
C LEU A 49 -20.94 3.11 -2.69
N TYR A 50 -20.13 3.22 -3.73
CA TYR A 50 -19.04 4.21 -3.78
C TYR A 50 -19.61 5.63 -3.86
N THR A 51 -20.58 5.83 -4.75
CA THR A 51 -21.21 7.12 -5.02
C THR A 51 -21.99 7.63 -3.80
N ASP A 52 -22.61 6.73 -3.06
CA ASP A 52 -23.36 7.01 -1.83
C ASP A 52 -22.46 7.19 -0.59
N ASN A 53 -21.12 7.18 -0.76
CA ASN A 53 -20.12 7.25 0.31
C ASN A 53 -20.22 6.11 1.36
N ALA A 54 -20.86 4.99 1.03
CA ALA A 54 -20.95 3.83 1.92
C ALA A 54 -19.58 3.11 2.09
N MET A 55 -18.63 3.36 1.19
CA MET A 55 -17.24 2.91 1.30
C MET A 55 -16.33 4.02 1.85
N THR A 56 -16.67 4.55 3.03
CA THR A 56 -15.85 5.58 3.68
C THR A 56 -14.43 5.07 3.90
N GLY A 57 -13.43 5.90 3.57
CA GLY A 57 -12.03 5.49 3.68
C GLY A 57 -11.47 4.81 2.44
N TYR A 58 -12.26 4.66 1.36
CA TYR A 58 -11.83 4.08 0.09
C TYR A 58 -11.85 5.09 -1.05
N ILE A 59 -11.00 4.83 -2.04
CA ILE A 59 -11.00 5.49 -3.34
C ILE A 59 -11.06 4.43 -4.44
N ARG A 60 -11.45 4.85 -5.65
CA ARG A 60 -11.43 4.00 -6.84
C ARG A 60 -10.48 4.54 -7.89
N THR A 61 -9.69 3.66 -8.48
CA THR A 61 -8.75 3.99 -9.56
C THR A 61 -8.97 3.02 -10.72
N ILE A 62 -8.92 3.51 -11.96
CA ILE A 62 -8.92 2.64 -13.14
C ILE A 62 -7.52 2.02 -13.27
N GLN A 63 -7.45 0.70 -13.22
CA GLN A 63 -6.22 -0.05 -13.38
C GLN A 63 -6.34 -0.97 -14.59
N ARG A 64 -5.27 -1.02 -15.39
CA ARG A 64 -5.13 -1.98 -16.47
C ARG A 64 -4.67 -3.32 -15.91
N MET A 65 -5.45 -4.36 -16.15
CA MET A 65 -5.22 -5.74 -15.70
C MET A 65 -4.32 -6.50 -16.67
N ASP A 66 -3.80 -7.66 -16.25
CA ASP A 66 -2.88 -8.50 -17.04
C ASP A 66 -3.48 -8.96 -18.39
N ASN A 67 -4.82 -9.05 -18.46
CA ASN A 67 -5.55 -9.39 -19.69
C ASN A 67 -5.85 -8.17 -20.59
N ASN A 68 -5.18 -7.03 -20.36
CA ASN A 68 -5.42 -5.74 -21.01
C ASN A 68 -6.82 -5.14 -20.81
N GLN A 69 -7.65 -5.69 -19.93
CA GLN A 69 -8.92 -5.06 -19.56
C GLN A 69 -8.70 -4.00 -18.50
N GLU A 70 -9.51 -2.96 -18.53
CA GLU A 70 -9.52 -1.92 -17.50
C GLU A 70 -10.60 -2.23 -16.47
N ALA A 71 -10.26 -2.11 -15.19
CA ALA A 71 -11.21 -2.30 -14.11
C ALA A 71 -11.01 -1.26 -13.00
N PHE A 72 -12.10 -0.91 -12.33
CA PHE A 72 -12.06 -0.07 -11.13
C PHE A 72 -11.61 -0.89 -9.93
N VAL A 73 -10.42 -0.59 -9.43
CA VAL A 73 -9.89 -1.11 -8.17
C VAL A 73 -10.33 -0.18 -7.06
N HIS A 74 -11.03 -0.72 -6.08
CA HIS A 74 -11.41 -0.03 -4.85
C HIS A 74 -10.37 -0.38 -3.79
N HIS A 75 -9.77 0.64 -3.20
CA HIS A 75 -8.67 0.47 -2.25
C HIS A 75 -8.71 1.53 -1.14
N PRO A 76 -8.19 1.23 0.06
CA PRO A 76 -8.14 2.20 1.15
C PRO A 76 -7.37 3.48 0.76
N TYR A 77 -7.69 4.60 1.41
CA TYR A 77 -6.86 5.80 1.34
C TYR A 77 -5.42 5.48 1.79
N GLY A 78 -4.45 5.97 1.02
CA GLY A 78 -3.04 5.74 1.29
C GLY A 78 -2.52 4.38 0.82
N THR A 79 -3.29 3.58 0.09
CA THR A 79 -2.73 2.43 -0.66
C THR A 79 -2.72 2.75 -2.16
N ASP A 80 -1.85 2.10 -2.94
CA ASP A 80 -1.81 2.28 -4.39
C ASP A 80 -2.73 1.25 -5.07
N ALA A 81 -3.51 1.65 -6.08
CA ALA A 81 -4.29 0.70 -6.88
C ALA A 81 -3.40 -0.30 -7.63
N GLU A 82 -2.14 0.08 -7.90
CA GLU A 82 -1.15 -0.77 -8.53
C GLU A 82 -0.70 -1.94 -7.62
N ASP A 83 -0.98 -1.88 -6.31
CA ASP A 83 -0.72 -2.95 -5.34
C ASP A 83 -1.81 -4.03 -5.33
N TYR A 84 -2.90 -3.84 -6.08
CA TYR A 84 -3.97 -4.82 -6.17
C TYR A 84 -3.47 -6.12 -6.80
N ASP A 85 -3.62 -7.24 -6.08
CA ASP A 85 -3.31 -8.58 -6.57
C ASP A 85 -4.63 -9.30 -6.94
N PRO A 86 -4.90 -9.54 -8.23
CA PRO A 86 -6.12 -10.20 -8.68
C PRO A 86 -6.24 -11.65 -8.17
N ASN A 87 -5.16 -12.25 -7.70
CA ASN A 87 -5.18 -13.60 -7.14
C ASN A 87 -5.50 -13.62 -5.64
N PHE A 88 -5.46 -12.48 -4.95
CA PHE A 88 -5.65 -12.42 -3.49
C PHE A 88 -7.03 -12.92 -3.06
N LEU A 89 -8.09 -12.51 -3.77
CA LEU A 89 -9.47 -12.95 -3.52
C LEU A 89 -9.91 -14.11 -4.43
N ALA A 90 -9.00 -14.65 -5.24
CA ALA A 90 -9.32 -15.69 -6.21
C ALA A 90 -9.73 -17.03 -5.57
N HIS A 91 -9.48 -17.22 -4.27
CA HIS A 91 -9.89 -18.43 -3.54
C HIS A 91 -10.73 -18.13 -2.29
N SER A 92 -11.04 -16.86 -2.04
CA SER A 92 -11.78 -16.45 -0.85
C SER A 92 -13.28 -16.63 -1.01
N THR A 93 -13.95 -16.91 0.11
CA THR A 93 -15.41 -16.85 0.24
C THR A 93 -15.78 -15.76 1.26
N PRO A 94 -17.00 -15.21 1.25
CA PRO A 94 -17.43 -14.22 2.24
C PRO A 94 -17.22 -14.66 3.70
N GLN A 95 -17.41 -15.96 3.96
CA GLN A 95 -17.26 -16.56 5.30
C GLN A 95 -15.80 -16.65 5.76
N SER A 96 -14.82 -16.70 4.85
CA SER A 96 -13.40 -16.78 5.21
C SER A 96 -12.80 -15.43 5.65
N LEU A 97 -13.58 -14.34 5.57
CA LEU A 97 -13.14 -12.98 5.89
C LEU A 97 -13.64 -12.50 7.26
N SER A 98 -14.28 -13.36 8.07
CA SER A 98 -14.71 -13.02 9.42
C SER A 98 -13.50 -12.99 10.37
N ALA A 99 -13.31 -11.88 11.09
CA ALA A 99 -12.16 -11.64 11.97
C ALA A 99 -11.98 -12.72 13.06
N PRO A 100 -10.74 -12.98 13.54
CA PRO A 100 -10.52 -13.81 14.71
C PRO A 100 -11.12 -13.13 15.95
N ASN A 101 -11.96 -13.88 16.65
CA ASN A 101 -12.59 -13.48 17.90
C ASN A 101 -11.50 -13.31 18.98
N LEU A 102 -11.02 -12.08 19.19
CA LEU A 102 -10.08 -11.72 20.27
C LEU A 102 -10.82 -11.72 21.62
N SER A 103 -11.09 -12.91 22.16
CA SER A 103 -11.44 -13.11 23.56
C SER A 103 -10.16 -13.42 24.34
N VAL A 104 -9.37 -12.40 24.65
CA VAL A 104 -8.21 -12.54 25.57
C VAL A 104 -8.63 -12.05 26.94
N VAL A 105 -8.81 -12.99 27.86
CA VAL A 105 -9.00 -12.74 29.30
C VAL A 105 -7.69 -12.13 29.85
N PRO A 106 -7.72 -11.01 30.60
CA PRO A 106 -6.51 -10.41 31.13
C PRO A 106 -5.98 -11.24 32.31
N THR A 107 -4.83 -11.90 32.14
CA THR A 107 -4.08 -12.50 33.25
C THR A 107 -3.11 -11.46 33.82
N GLN A 108 -3.17 -11.24 35.14
CA GLN A 108 -2.34 -10.28 35.87
C GLN A 108 -0.85 -10.65 35.83
N ALA A 109 -0.02 -9.61 35.76
CA ALA A 109 1.43 -9.70 35.76
C ALA A 109 1.99 -10.03 37.16
N VAL A 110 2.89 -11.01 37.22
CA VAL A 110 3.80 -11.22 38.36
C VAL A 110 5.22 -11.26 37.83
N ALA A 111 6.10 -10.50 38.50
CA ALA A 111 7.49 -10.27 38.14
C ALA A 111 8.44 -11.44 38.47
N ASN A 112 9.65 -11.34 37.90
CA ASN A 112 10.91 -12.01 38.25
C ASN A 112 11.14 -13.46 37.78
N GLN A 113 12.05 -13.68 36.82
CA GLN A 113 13.50 -13.85 37.03
C GLN A 113 14.21 -14.16 35.69
N ALA A 114 15.47 -13.75 35.59
CA ALA A 114 16.34 -14.00 34.45
C ALA A 114 16.92 -15.42 34.47
N THR A 115 16.87 -16.13 33.34
CA THR A 115 17.75 -17.27 33.05
C THR A 115 18.19 -17.24 31.60
N VAL A 116 19.50 -17.28 31.42
CA VAL A 116 20.21 -17.44 30.15
C VAL A 116 20.25 -18.94 29.81
N THR A 117 19.77 -19.29 28.62
CA THR A 117 20.07 -20.59 27.97
C THR A 117 20.23 -20.40 26.46
N THR A 118 21.31 -20.99 25.96
CA THR A 118 21.83 -21.22 24.60
C THR A 118 20.81 -21.31 23.44
N PRO A 119 21.20 -20.89 22.20
CA PRO A 119 20.31 -20.87 21.05
C PRO A 119 20.18 -22.28 20.46
N THR A 120 19.08 -22.96 20.76
CA THR A 120 18.62 -24.12 19.98
C THR A 120 17.82 -23.62 18.79
N ASN A 121 18.29 -23.97 17.59
CA ASN A 121 17.57 -23.90 16.33
C ASN A 121 16.16 -24.48 16.48
N SER A 122 15.17 -23.59 16.53
CA SER A 122 13.78 -23.89 16.22
C SER A 122 13.37 -22.94 15.10
N ALA A 123 12.97 -23.52 13.97
CA ALA A 123 12.48 -22.82 12.80
C ALA A 123 11.26 -21.97 13.17
N ILE A 124 11.51 -20.69 13.45
CA ILE A 124 10.48 -19.66 13.50
C ILE A 124 10.11 -19.40 12.05
N GLY A 125 8.95 -19.92 11.66
CA GLY A 125 8.34 -19.63 10.38
C GLY A 125 8.32 -18.12 10.17
N ASN A 126 8.90 -17.70 9.04
CA ASN A 126 8.80 -16.34 8.52
C ASN A 126 7.33 -15.94 8.45
N SER A 127 6.77 -15.35 9.50
CA SER A 127 5.55 -14.56 9.39
C SER A 127 5.95 -13.31 8.61
N LEU A 128 5.67 -13.33 7.30
CA LEU A 128 5.84 -12.18 6.42
C LEU A 128 5.10 -10.98 7.04
N ALA A 129 5.84 -10.12 7.72
CA ALA A 129 5.42 -8.77 7.99
C ALA A 129 5.08 -8.11 6.65
N ASN A 130 3.82 -7.70 6.50
CA ASN A 130 3.24 -6.85 5.45
C ASN A 130 4.28 -6.14 4.58
N LYS A 131 4.86 -6.85 3.62
CA LYS A 131 5.49 -6.24 2.46
C LYS A 131 4.33 -5.83 1.57
N PRO A 132 4.06 -4.52 1.34
CA PRO A 132 3.19 -4.14 0.24
C PRO A 132 3.78 -4.77 -1.03
N LYS A 133 3.03 -5.72 -1.55
CA LYS A 133 3.37 -6.54 -2.72
C LYS A 133 2.86 -5.76 -3.95
N ARG A 134 3.28 -4.50 -4.14
CA ARG A 134 4.27 -4.10 -5.15
C ARG A 134 4.65 -2.62 -4.96
N ALA A 135 5.70 -2.38 -4.19
CA ALA A 135 6.67 -1.43 -4.76
C ALA A 135 7.08 -2.03 -6.12
N ARG A 136 6.62 -1.46 -7.26
CA ARG A 136 6.94 -1.95 -8.62
C ARG A 136 8.44 -2.17 -8.84
N TYR A 137 9.25 -1.58 -7.96
CA TYR A 137 10.68 -1.60 -7.96
C TYR A 137 11.17 -1.97 -6.56
N ALA A 138 12.23 -2.78 -6.50
CA ALA A 138 12.95 -2.97 -5.25
C ALA A 138 13.42 -1.60 -4.74
N ILE A 139 13.41 -1.41 -3.42
CA ILE A 139 13.95 -0.19 -2.79
C ILE A 139 15.41 0.05 -3.22
N ASP A 140 16.14 -1.02 -3.53
CA ASP A 140 17.50 -1.00 -4.05
C ASP A 140 17.62 -0.77 -5.56
N SER A 141 16.51 -0.65 -6.30
CA SER A 141 16.53 -0.51 -7.77
C SER A 141 15.28 0.19 -8.32
N VAL A 142 15.11 1.46 -7.97
CA VAL A 142 14.04 2.33 -8.47
C VAL A 142 14.49 3.03 -9.77
N PRO A 143 13.81 2.82 -10.91
CA PRO A 143 14.20 3.41 -12.17
C PRO A 143 13.74 4.87 -12.30
N LYS A 144 14.47 5.61 -13.14
CA LYS A 144 14.09 6.92 -13.64
C LYS A 144 12.92 6.81 -14.61
N ASP A 145 11.96 7.72 -14.52
CA ASP A 145 10.87 7.83 -15.49
C ASP A 145 11.36 8.46 -16.80
N LYS A 146 10.51 8.36 -17.85
CA LYS A 146 10.77 8.96 -19.17
C LYS A 146 10.94 10.49 -19.16
N PHE A 147 10.57 11.15 -18.06
CA PHE A 147 10.68 12.60 -17.87
C PHE A 147 11.87 12.98 -16.99
N GLY A 148 12.78 12.05 -16.69
CA GLY A 148 13.96 12.33 -15.87
C GLY A 148 13.63 12.53 -14.38
N ARG A 149 12.53 11.95 -13.91
CA ARG A 149 12.11 11.98 -12.50
C ARG A 149 12.28 10.63 -11.84
N ILE A 150 12.47 10.64 -10.53
CA ILE A 150 12.41 9.43 -9.70
C ILE A 150 11.18 9.50 -8.80
N ARG A 151 10.48 8.37 -8.65
CA ARG A 151 9.38 8.23 -7.70
C ARG A 151 9.95 7.69 -6.40
N VAL A 152 9.87 8.46 -5.32
CA VAL A 152 10.15 7.95 -3.97
C VAL A 152 8.91 7.18 -3.49
N PRO A 153 9.00 5.86 -3.25
CA PRO A 153 7.84 5.06 -2.85
C PRO A 153 7.31 5.46 -1.47
N ALA A 154 6.00 5.30 -1.28
CA ALA A 154 5.33 5.56 -0.01
C ALA A 154 5.90 4.76 1.17
N SER A 155 6.34 3.52 0.94
CA SER A 155 6.97 2.71 1.98
C SER A 155 8.24 3.35 2.54
N VAL A 156 9.07 3.93 1.66
CA VAL A 156 10.32 4.62 2.03
C VAL A 156 10.01 5.94 2.74
N LEU A 157 9.06 6.72 2.23
CA LEU A 157 8.66 7.99 2.84
C LEU A 157 8.09 7.78 4.24
N ARG A 158 7.20 6.79 4.42
CA ARG A 158 6.64 6.44 5.75
C ARG A 158 7.68 5.91 6.71
N ALA A 159 8.62 5.09 6.23
CA ALA A 159 9.72 4.60 7.06
C ALA A 159 10.62 5.75 7.55
N ALA A 160 10.69 6.85 6.80
CA ALA A 160 11.35 8.08 7.23
C ALA A 160 10.46 9.01 8.07
N GLY A 161 9.19 8.67 8.28
CA GLY A 161 8.24 9.45 9.09
C GLY A 161 7.44 10.49 8.32
N PHE A 162 7.42 10.46 6.99
CA PHE A 162 6.66 11.39 6.16
C PHE A 162 5.24 10.89 5.87
N GLY A 163 4.28 11.80 6.01
CA GLY A 163 2.86 11.61 5.72
C GLY A 163 2.39 12.37 4.48
N PRO A 164 1.17 12.06 3.99
CA PRO A 164 0.53 12.84 2.93
C PRO A 164 0.44 14.32 3.31
N LYS A 165 0.61 15.22 2.32
CA LYS A 165 0.58 16.68 2.47
C LYS A 165 1.73 17.27 3.28
N ASP A 166 2.66 16.45 3.80
CA ASP A 166 3.87 16.95 4.42
C ASP A 166 4.70 17.72 3.39
N THR A 167 5.28 18.82 3.87
CA THR A 167 6.28 19.54 3.09
C THR A 167 7.63 18.86 3.29
N VAL A 168 8.27 18.48 2.19
CA VAL A 168 9.63 17.94 2.18
C VAL A 168 10.54 18.81 1.33
N ARG A 169 11.83 18.77 1.59
CA ARG A 169 12.88 19.46 0.83
C ARG A 169 13.78 18.41 0.18
N VAL A 170 14.03 18.57 -1.11
CA VAL A 170 14.88 17.66 -1.86
C VAL A 170 16.15 18.36 -2.30
N VAL A 171 17.29 17.86 -1.84
CA VAL A 171 18.63 18.32 -2.18
C VAL A 171 19.23 17.36 -3.20
N LEU A 172 19.82 17.91 -4.27
CA LEU A 172 20.49 17.16 -5.32
C LEU A 172 22.00 17.41 -5.22
N ASP A 173 22.68 16.63 -4.38
CA ASP A 173 24.14 16.64 -4.27
C ASP A 173 24.77 15.84 -5.42
N PRO A 174 26.08 15.99 -5.69
CA PRO A 174 26.72 15.32 -6.84
C PRO A 174 26.56 13.79 -6.87
N ASN A 175 26.53 13.14 -5.69
CA ASN A 175 26.54 11.67 -5.58
C ASN A 175 25.31 11.10 -4.86
N ILE A 176 24.46 11.96 -4.29
CA ILE A 176 23.35 11.54 -3.45
C ILE A 176 22.19 12.53 -3.58
N ILE A 177 20.98 12.01 -3.51
CA ILE A 177 19.76 12.82 -3.44
C ILE A 177 19.21 12.64 -2.04
N ILE A 178 18.93 13.75 -1.37
CA ILE A 178 18.50 13.74 0.03
C ILE A 178 17.11 14.35 0.10
N VAL A 179 16.13 13.57 0.55
CA VAL A 179 14.82 14.08 0.95
C VAL A 179 14.85 14.35 2.45
N THR A 180 14.43 15.53 2.87
CA THR A 180 14.44 15.99 4.25
C THR A 180 13.11 16.62 4.61
N ALA A 181 12.81 16.74 5.91
CA ALA A 181 11.64 17.47 6.38
C ALA A 181 11.66 18.94 5.92
N GLY A 182 10.48 19.55 5.79
CA GLY A 182 10.32 20.92 5.29
C GLY A 182 11.07 21.99 6.10
N ASN A 183 11.30 21.71 7.39
CA ASN A 183 11.99 22.55 8.37
C ASN A 183 13.46 22.13 8.63
N ASP A 184 14.00 21.11 7.94
CA ASP A 184 15.40 20.74 8.06
C ASP A 184 16.29 21.88 7.53
N ALA A 185 17.25 22.33 8.35
CA ALA A 185 18.10 23.48 8.02
C ALA A 185 18.91 23.27 6.73
N TYR A 186 19.42 22.05 6.52
CA TYR A 186 20.19 21.71 5.34
C TYR A 186 19.31 21.66 4.08
N GLY A 187 18.13 21.04 4.18
CA GLY A 187 17.12 21.03 3.12
C GLY A 187 16.59 22.43 2.77
N TYR A 188 16.48 23.32 3.75
CA TYR A 188 16.03 24.69 3.53
C TYR A 188 17.04 25.52 2.73
N MET A 189 18.34 25.38 3.02
CA MET A 189 19.41 26.12 2.33
C MET A 189 19.72 25.57 0.93
N ASN A 190 19.72 24.25 0.77
CA ASN A 190 20.24 23.60 -0.44
C ASN A 190 19.17 22.92 -1.30
N GLY A 191 17.93 22.81 -0.79
CA GLY A 191 16.89 21.96 -1.36
C GLY A 191 15.70 22.69 -1.95
N LYS A 192 15.08 22.05 -2.94
CA LYS A 192 13.81 22.50 -3.52
C LYS A 192 12.64 21.96 -2.69
N LYS A 193 11.61 22.79 -2.49
CA LYS A 193 10.37 22.41 -1.82
C LYS A 193 9.57 21.44 -2.70
N TYR A 194 9.11 20.36 -2.09
CA TYR A 194 8.13 19.41 -2.62
C TYR A 194 7.04 19.21 -1.57
N VAL A 195 5.89 18.73 -2.02
CA VAL A 195 4.80 18.30 -1.15
C VAL A 195 4.59 16.83 -1.41
N VAL A 196 4.52 16.05 -0.34
CA VAL A 196 4.14 14.64 -0.40
C VAL A 196 2.69 14.59 -0.88
N ASP A 197 2.45 13.90 -1.98
CA ASP A 197 1.10 13.83 -2.56
C ASP A 197 0.14 13.05 -1.64
N GLU A 198 -1.15 13.08 -2.00
CA GLU A 198 -2.20 12.40 -1.22
C GLU A 198 -2.03 10.87 -1.17
N TYR A 199 -1.20 10.32 -2.07
CA TYR A 199 -0.83 8.91 -2.14
C TYR A 199 0.48 8.61 -1.39
N ASN A 200 1.00 9.57 -0.63
CA ASN A 200 2.26 9.50 0.08
C ASN A 200 3.47 9.21 -0.83
N ASN A 201 3.50 9.78 -2.03
CA ASN A 201 4.63 9.70 -2.94
C ASN A 201 5.23 11.08 -3.23
N VAL A 202 6.47 11.08 -3.67
CA VAL A 202 7.15 12.29 -4.18
C VAL A 202 7.81 11.96 -5.50
N ARG A 203 7.58 12.78 -6.53
CA ARG A 203 8.27 12.69 -7.82
C ARG A 203 9.33 13.79 -7.92
N VAL A 204 10.59 13.39 -7.82
CA VAL A 204 11.75 14.31 -7.83
C VAL A 204 12.30 14.42 -9.24
N HIS A 205 12.46 15.65 -9.75
CA HIS A 205 13.04 15.87 -11.07
C HIS A 205 14.56 16.02 -10.96
N LEU A 206 15.30 15.13 -11.63
CA LEU A 206 16.76 15.07 -11.51
C LEU A 206 17.49 16.14 -12.33
N LYS A 207 16.80 16.83 -13.25
CA LYS A 207 17.37 17.89 -14.10
C LYS A 207 18.67 17.48 -14.82
N GLY A 208 18.79 16.19 -15.20
CA GLY A 208 20.00 15.66 -15.82
C GLY A 208 21.22 15.48 -14.90
N LYS A 209 21.09 15.74 -13.59
CA LYS A 209 22.20 15.70 -12.63
C LYS A 209 22.64 14.29 -12.20
N PHE A 210 22.09 13.24 -12.79
CA PHE A 210 22.49 11.84 -12.54
C PHE A 210 22.35 11.04 -13.84
N PRO A 211 23.44 10.46 -14.39
CA PRO A 211 23.37 9.65 -15.61
C PRO A 211 22.76 8.26 -15.34
N ALA A 212 22.80 7.79 -14.09
CA ALA A 212 22.24 6.51 -13.70
C ALA A 212 20.73 6.42 -14.01
N ASN A 213 20.31 5.22 -14.39
CA ASN A 213 18.92 4.92 -14.68
C ASN A 213 18.18 4.30 -13.49
N THR A 214 18.93 3.83 -12.49
CA THR A 214 18.43 3.11 -11.31
C THR A 214 19.00 3.72 -10.04
N PHE A 215 18.19 3.68 -8.97
CA PHE A 215 18.52 4.30 -7.69
C PHE A 215 18.13 3.41 -6.53
N LYS A 216 18.98 3.37 -5.50
CA LYS A 216 18.73 2.75 -4.21
C LYS A 216 18.29 3.79 -3.21
N MET A 217 17.28 3.48 -2.40
CA MET A 217 16.75 4.38 -1.39
C MET A 217 16.94 3.81 0.01
N VAL A 218 17.35 4.64 0.97
CA VAL A 218 17.55 4.25 2.36
C VAL A 218 16.84 5.29 3.24
N PRO A 219 15.71 4.92 3.89
CA PRO A 219 15.09 5.78 4.87
C PRO A 219 15.96 5.84 6.14
N ASN A 220 16.06 7.02 6.74
CA ASN A 220 16.72 7.24 8.02
C ASN A 220 15.95 8.36 8.73
N GLN A 221 15.38 8.11 9.90
CA GLN A 221 14.57 9.03 10.73
C GLN A 221 14.55 10.50 10.24
N SER A 222 13.44 10.90 9.61
CA SER A 222 13.20 12.24 9.03
C SER A 222 13.99 12.60 7.76
N LYS A 223 14.68 11.63 7.14
CA LYS A 223 15.42 11.75 5.88
C LYS A 223 15.27 10.50 5.01
N VAL A 224 15.41 10.69 3.70
CA VAL A 224 15.59 9.60 2.73
C VAL A 224 16.84 9.88 1.92
N TYR A 225 17.76 8.93 1.92
CA TYR A 225 18.97 8.96 1.11
C TYR A 225 18.75 8.15 -0.15
N ILE A 226 19.01 8.74 -1.31
CA ILE A 226 18.82 8.09 -2.60
C ILE A 226 20.13 8.15 -3.37
N THR A 227 20.66 7.01 -3.75
CA THR A 227 21.97 6.86 -4.39
C THR A 227 21.82 6.17 -5.74
N PRO A 228 22.59 6.57 -6.77
CA PRO A 228 22.61 5.85 -8.04
C PRO A 228 23.17 4.44 -7.84
N VAL A 229 22.65 3.48 -8.62
CA VAL A 229 23.08 2.06 -8.66
C VAL A 229 23.63 1.75 -10.05
#